data_AF-A0A396NSD1-F1
#
_entry.id   AF-A0A396NSD1-F1
#
_cell.length_a   1.000
_cell.length_b   1.000
_cell.length_c   1.000
_cell.angle_alpha   90.00
_cell.angle_beta   90.00
_cell.angle_gamma   90.00
#
_symmetry.space_group_name_H-M   'P 1'
#
loop_
_entity.id
_entity.type
_entity.pdbx_description
1 polymer ?
#
loop_
_entity_poly.entity_id
_entity_poly.type
_entity_poly.pdbx_seq_one_letter_code
_entity_poly.pdbx_strand_id
1 'polypeptide(L)' 'MNIRTTVYKLQKALLMQGRKIKINQIQAYSPKAGKMITKYIVIESRELEDGRTKNETLLETYSMVDIAKLLALLYRGDDA' A
#
# COMPACT_ATOMS: atom_id res chain seq x y z
N MET A 1 12.52 -13.27 8.78
CA MET A 1 11.74 -12.92 7.58
C MET A 1 11.79 -11.40 7.40
N ASN A 2 12.13 -10.89 6.22
CA ASN A 2 12.24 -9.44 5.97
C ASN A 2 10.84 -8.84 5.68
N ILE A 3 10.53 -7.69 6.29
CA ILE A 3 9.23 -7.02 6.13
C ILE A 3 8.95 -6.65 4.66
N ARG A 4 9.98 -6.23 3.91
CA ARG A 4 9.86 -5.89 2.49
C ARG A 4 9.47 -7.12 1.66
N THR A 5 10.08 -8.27 1.95
CA THR A 5 9.73 -9.54 1.31
C THR A 5 8.29 -9.97 1.64
N THR A 6 7.85 -9.69 2.87
CA THR A 6 6.47 -9.99 3.32
C THR A 6 5.46 -9.12 2.57
N VAL A 7 5.70 -7.81 2.49
CA VAL A 7 4.88 -6.86 1.73
C VAL A 7 4.80 -7.28 0.26
N TYR A 8 5.92 -7.64 -0.37
CA TYR A 8 5.93 -8.08 -1.77
C TYR A 8 5.11 -9.36 -1.99
N LYS A 9 5.23 -10.35 -1.09
CA LYS A 9 4.44 -11.59 -1.17
C LYS A 9 2.94 -11.32 -1.03
N LEU A 10 2.55 -10.47 -0.08
CA LEU A 10 1.14 -10.09 0.12
C LEU A 10 0.60 -9.30 -1.07
N GLN A 11 1.37 -8.35 -1.60
CA GLN A 11 0.99 -7.60 -2.81
C GLN A 11 0.78 -8.54 -4.00
N LYS A 12 1.67 -9.52 -4.20
CA LYS A 12 1.52 -10.52 -5.25
C LYS A 12 0.27 -11.39 -5.04
N ALA A 13 0.00 -11.80 -3.81
CA ALA A 13 -1.18 -12.61 -3.49
C ALA A 13 -2.49 -11.84 -3.74
N LEU A 14 -2.55 -10.56 -3.37
CA LEU A 14 -3.68 -9.66 -3.67
C LEU A 14 -3.87 -9.46 -5.18
N LEU A 15 -2.78 -9.33 -5.93
CA LEU A 15 -2.85 -9.24 -7.39
C LEU A 15 -3.46 -10.52 -8.00
N MET A 16 -3.12 -11.70 -7.47
CA MET A 16 -3.73 -12.97 -7.89
C MET A 16 -5.23 -13.07 -7.55
N GLN A 17 -5.72 -12.29 -6.57
CA GLN A 17 -7.15 -12.13 -6.25
C GLN A 17 -7.82 -11.03 -7.08
N GLY A 18 -7.13 -10.42 -8.04
CA GLY A 18 -7.65 -9.32 -8.86
C GLY A 18 -7.55 -7.93 -8.21
N ARG A 19 -6.98 -7.81 -7.01
CA ARG A 19 -6.79 -6.54 -6.31
C ARG A 19 -5.44 -5.92 -6.67
N LYS A 20 -5.46 -4.89 -7.50
CA LYS A 20 -4.23 -4.21 -7.95
C LYS A 20 -3.78 -3.16 -6.96
N ILE A 21 -2.87 -3.54 -6.06
CA ILE A 21 -2.30 -2.63 -5.07
C ILE A 21 -0.96 -2.04 -5.54
N LYS A 22 -0.84 -0.72 -5.46
CA LYS A 22 0.37 0.07 -5.75
C LYS A 22 0.90 0.70 -4.47
N ILE A 23 2.21 0.61 -4.24
CA ILE A 23 2.88 1.21 -3.07
C ILE A 23 3.91 2.22 -3.59
N ASN A 24 3.61 3.50 -3.43
CA ASN A 24 4.51 4.59 -3.80
C ASN A 24 5.38 4.99 -2.62
N GLN A 25 6.58 5.46 -2.91
CA GLN A 25 7.50 6.05 -1.94
C GLN A 25 7.75 7.49 -2.32
N ILE A 26 7.52 8.40 -1.39
CA ILE A 26 7.82 9.82 -1.54
C ILE A 26 8.68 10.28 -0.38
N GLN A 27 9.46 11.34 -0.59
CA GLN A 27 10.20 11.99 0.48
C GLN A 27 9.33 13.12 1.04
N ALA A 28 9.17 13.16 2.36
CA ALA A 28 8.46 14.22 3.07
C ALA A 28 9.35 14.78 4.18
N TYR A 29 9.41 16.11 4.33
CA TYR A 29 10.16 16.71 5.43
C TYR A 29 9.43 16.47 6.75
N SER A 30 10.15 15.95 7.76
CA SER A 30 9.63 15.78 9.11
C SER A 30 10.19 16.89 10.01
N PRO A 31 9.35 17.84 10.47
CA PRO A 31 9.79 18.86 11.42
C PRO A 31 10.31 18.25 12.72
N LYS A 32 9.69 17.15 13.17
CA LYS A 32 10.09 16.42 14.38
C LYS A 32 11.47 15.79 14.27
N ALA A 33 11.83 15.25 13.10
CA ALA A 33 13.13 14.61 12.88
C ALA A 33 14.18 15.56 12.29
N GLY A 34 13.79 16.78 11.88
CA GLY A 34 14.65 17.76 11.23
C GLY A 34 15.21 17.32 9.87
N LYS A 35 14.57 16.36 9.18
CA LYS A 35 15.08 15.79 7.92
C LYS A 35 13.98 15.25 7.02
N MET A 36 14.33 15.00 5.76
CA MET A 36 13.49 14.23 4.84
C MET A 36 13.37 12.78 5.32
N ILE A 37 12.15 12.27 5.34
CA ILE A 37 11.83 10.88 5.65
C ILE A 37 10.97 10.28 4.54
N THR A 38 11.09 8.98 4.36
CA THR A 38 10.27 8.25 3.38
C THR A 38 8.86 8.06 3.91
N LYS A 39 7.90 8.58 3.15
CA LYS A 39 6.47 8.33 3.30
C LYS A 39 6.02 7.35 2.21
N TYR A 40 5.18 6.42 2.58
CA TYR A 40 4.57 5.44 1.71
C TYR A 40 3.11 5.81 1.48
N ILE A 41 2.65 5.65 0.23
CA ILE A 41 1.25 5.82 -0.15
C ILE A 41 0.81 4.51 -0.81
N VAL A 42 -0.16 3.84 -0.19
CA VAL A 42 -0.77 2.60 -0.69
C VAL A 42 -2.05 2.97 -1.42
N ILE A 43 -2.16 2.53 -2.68
CA ILE A 43 -3.26 2.84 -3.58
C ILE A 43 -3.82 1.53 -4.13
N GLU A 44 -5.14 1.37 -4.14
CA GLU A 44 -5.81 0.34 -4.93
C GLU A 44 -6.31 0.93 -6.24
N SER A 45 -5.93 0.30 -7.35
CA SER A 45 -6.41 0.66 -8.68
C SER A 45 -7.50 -0.31 -9.11
N ARG A 46 -8.68 0.21 -9.46
CA ARG A 46 -9.79 -0.57 -10.00
C ARG A 46 -10.19 -0.02 -11.36
N GLU A 47 -10.50 -0.92 -12.30
CA GLU A 47 -11.11 -0.54 -13.57
C GLU A 47 -12.62 -0.40 -13.35
N LEU A 48 -13.18 0.69 -13.85
CA LEU A 48 -14.61 0.94 -13.87
C LEU A 48 -15.22 0.38 -15.15
N GLU A 49 -16.54 0.18 -15.15
CA GLU A 49 -17.30 -0.34 -16.31
C GLU A 49 -17.13 0.53 -17.57
N ASP A 50 -16.82 1.81 -17.41
CA ASP A 50 -16.58 2.77 -18.49
C ASP A 50 -15.13 2.76 -19.02
N GLY A 51 -14.30 1.82 -18.58
CA GLY A 51 -12.90 1.68 -18.98
C GLY A 51 -11.93 2.66 -18.31
N ARG A 52 -12.40 3.52 -17.40
CA ARG A 52 -11.51 4.40 -16.62
C ARG A 52 -10.91 3.66 -15.44
N THR A 53 -9.66 3.99 -15.10
CA THR A 53 -9.04 3.52 -13.86
C THR A 53 -9.35 4.48 -12.71
N LYS A 54 -9.99 3.98 -11.65
CA LYS A 54 -10.12 4.67 -10.37
C LYS A 54 -8.97 4.27 -9.45
N ASN A 55 -8.29 5.27 -8.89
CA ASN A 55 -7.26 5.07 -7.88
C ASN A 55 -7.80 5.54 -6.53
N GLU A 56 -7.77 4.66 -5.54
CA GLU A 56 -8.19 4.97 -4.17
C GLU A 56 -6.98 4.84 -3.23
N THR A 57 -6.67 5.91 -2.50
CA THR A 57 -5.64 5.87 -1.46
C THR A 57 -6.18 5.12 -0.26
N LEU A 58 -5.55 4.00 0.09
CA LEU A 58 -5.91 3.17 1.23
C LEU A 58 -5.15 3.55 2.51
N LEU A 59 -3.89 3.98 2.37
CA LEU A 59 -3.05 4.29 3.52
C LEU A 59 -1.91 5.24 3.14
N GLU A 60 -1.67 6.21 4.00
CA GLU A 60 -0.46 7.02 4.01
C GLU A 60 0.28 6.79 5.32
N THR A 61 1.51 6.29 5.25
CA THR A 61 2.28 5.93 6.45
C THR A 61 3.78 6.14 6.25
N TYR A 62 4.52 6.29 7.34
CA TYR A 62 5.98 6.27 7.36
C TYR A 62 6.55 4.89 7.70
N SER A 63 5.68 3.89 7.90
CA SER A 63 6.03 2.56 8.41
C SER A 63 5.65 1.45 7.42
N MET A 64 6.65 0.64 7.03
CA MET A 64 6.42 -0.53 6.19
C MET A 64 5.66 -1.65 6.92
N VAL A 65 5.66 -1.63 8.26
CA VAL A 65 4.89 -2.58 9.08
C VAL A 65 3.40 -2.32 8.93
N ASP A 66 2.98 -1.06 8.87
CA ASP A 66 1.56 -0.70 8.71
C ASP A 66 1.04 -1.12 7.34
N ILE A 67 1.88 -0.99 6.31
CA ILE A 67 1.58 -1.52 4.96
C ILE A 67 1.37 -3.03 5.04
N ALA A 68 2.28 -3.77 5.68
CA ALA A 68 2.14 -5.22 5.80
C ALA A 68 0.85 -5.64 6.52
N LYS A 69 0.46 -4.92 7.58
CA LYS A 69 -0.80 -5.14 8.30
C LYS A 69 -2.01 -4.87 7.41
N LEU A 70 -2.04 -3.73 6.71
CA LEU A 70 -3.11 -3.41 5.77
C LEU A 70 -3.24 -4.50 4.69
N LEU A 71 -2.16 -4.88 4.02
CA LEU A 71 -2.23 -5.90 2.98
C LEU A 71 -2.69 -7.26 3.52
N ALA A 72 -2.33 -7.61 4.76
CA ALA A 72 -2.79 -8.85 5.39
C ALA A 72 -4.30 -8.82 5.68
N LEU A 73 -4.85 -7.69 6.13
CA LEU A 73 -6.30 -7.50 6.32
C LEU A 73 -7.04 -7.63 4.98
N LEU A 74 -6.58 -6.89 3.97
CA LEU A 74 -7.16 -6.93 2.62
C LEU A 74 -7.13 -8.33 2.01
N TYR A 75 -6.08 -9.11 2.28
CA TYR A 75 -5.91 -10.47 1.76
C TYR A 75 -6.86 -11.47 2.42
N ARG A 76 -7.19 -11.25 3.71
CA ARG A 76 -8.17 -12.06 4.45
C ARG A 76 -9.61 -11.79 4.03
N GLY A 77 -9.87 -10.65 3.39
CA GLY A 77 -11.23 -10.19 3.10
C GLY A 77 -11.87 -9.45 4.29
N ASP A 78 -11.08 -9.08 5.29
CA ASP A 78 -11.51 -8.16 6.32
C ASP A 78 -11.47 -6.74 5.71
N ASP A 79 -12.63 -6.10 5.58
CA ASP A 79 -12.69 -4.71 5.12
C ASP A 79 -11.88 -3.84 6.10
N ALA A 80 -10.92 -3.09 5.56
CA ALA A 80 -9.99 -2.23 6.30
C ALA A 80 -10.62 -0.88 6.67
#